data_AF-A0A8X6SQ09-F1
#
_entry.id   AF-A0A8X6SQ09-F1
#
_cell.length_a   1.000
_cell.length_b   1.000
_cell.length_c   1.000
_cell.angle_alpha   90.00
_cell.angle_beta   90.00
_cell.angle_gamma   90.00
#
_symmetry.space_group_name_H-M   'P 1'
#
loop_
_entity.id
_entity.type
_entity.pdbx_description
1 polymer ?
#
loop_
_entity_poly.entity_id
_entity_poly.type
_entity_poly.pdbx_seq_one_letter_code
_entity_poly.pdbx_strand_id
1 'polypeptide(L)'
;MQDGATSHTANPVKAFLIQTFAEDRIVSRRSRYPWPPRFPDLTLADFWLWGYLKSRVYLSGPSSLSELKDVIRREVSSIRSDMLHSAVAGFVTRLECLLPCGGGHVEHILM
;
A
#
# COMPACT_ATOMS: atom_id res chain seq x y z
N MET A 1 4.27 5.96 0.60
CA MET A 1 3.35 5.84 1.74
C MET A 1 3.55 4.47 2.37
N GLN A 2 3.63 4.39 3.69
CA GLN A 2 3.97 3.17 4.41
C GLN A 2 3.20 3.12 5.72
N ASP A 3 2.91 1.92 6.21
CA ASP A 3 2.16 1.73 7.45
C ASP A 3 2.95 2.19 8.71
N GLY A 4 2.31 2.08 9.87
CA GLY A 4 2.86 2.49 11.15
C GLY A 4 3.76 1.46 11.84
N ALA A 5 4.22 0.39 11.16
CA ALA A 5 5.02 -0.66 11.79
C ALA A 5 6.31 -0.12 12.43
N THR A 6 6.77 -0.74 13.52
CA THR A 6 7.92 -0.23 14.31
C THR A 6 9.19 -0.13 13.46
N SER A 7 9.46 -1.13 12.61
CA SER A 7 10.61 -1.12 11.69
C SER A 7 10.55 0.06 10.71
N HIS A 8 9.34 0.43 10.25
CA HIS A 8 9.12 1.48 9.26
C HIS A 8 9.18 2.90 9.83
N THR A 9 9.11 3.02 11.15
CA THR A 9 9.02 4.31 11.86
C THR A 9 10.26 4.62 12.70
N ALA A 10 11.28 3.74 12.65
CA ALA A 10 12.56 3.92 13.31
C ALA A 10 13.30 5.16 12.78
N ASN A 11 14.05 5.85 13.66
CA ASN A 11 14.77 7.07 13.32
C ASN A 11 15.73 6.92 12.11
N PRO A 12 16.52 5.82 11.99
CA PRO A 12 17.40 5.65 10.83
C PRO A 12 16.62 5.55 9.51
N VAL A 13 15.48 4.84 9.52
CA VAL A 13 14.61 4.69 8.35
C VAL A 13 14.03 6.04 7.95
N LYS A 14 13.54 6.82 8.92
CA LYS A 14 13.02 8.17 8.66
C LYS A 14 14.07 9.11 8.09
N ALA A 15 15.28 9.12 8.66
CA ALA A 15 16.36 9.96 8.18
C ALA A 15 16.69 9.63 6.70
N PHE A 16 16.78 8.33 6.39
CA PHE A 16 16.96 7.87 5.01
C PHE A 16 15.82 8.31 4.08
N LEU A 17 14.56 8.17 4.51
CA LEU A 17 13.41 8.59 3.70
C LEU A 17 13.42 10.10 3.45
N ILE A 18 13.67 10.91 4.48
CA ILE A 18 13.73 12.38 4.37
C ILE A 18 14.84 12.79 3.40
N GLN A 19 16.01 12.16 3.49
CA GLN A 19 17.12 12.42 2.57
C GLN A 19 16.76 12.04 1.12
N THR A 20 16.02 10.96 0.92
CA THR A 20 15.71 10.43 -0.41
C THR A 20 14.55 11.16 -1.09
N PHE A 21 13.52 11.54 -0.34
CA PHE A 21 12.24 12.00 -0.89
C PHE A 21 11.83 13.41 -0.45
N ALA A 22 12.58 14.05 0.46
CA ALA A 22 12.18 15.24 1.20
C ALA A 22 11.03 15.00 2.20
N GLU A 23 11.03 15.77 3.29
CA GLU A 23 10.10 15.59 4.41
C GLU A 23 8.63 15.81 4.01
N ASP A 24 8.39 16.69 3.06
CA ASP A 24 7.05 17.03 2.56
C ASP A 24 6.45 15.99 1.61
N ARG A 25 7.20 14.95 1.25
CA ARG A 25 6.70 13.84 0.41
C ARG A 25 6.51 12.54 1.17
N ILE A 26 6.66 12.55 2.49
CA ILE A 26 6.59 11.37 3.33
C ILE A 26 5.33 11.40 4.18
N VAL A 27 4.56 10.33 4.07
CA VAL A 27 3.45 10.03 4.98
C VAL A 27 3.88 8.85 5.85
N SER A 28 4.12 9.12 7.15
CA SER A 28 4.61 8.15 8.12
C SER A 28 4.28 8.58 9.56
N ARG A 29 4.29 7.66 10.52
CA ARG A 29 4.03 7.95 11.93
C ARG A 29 5.07 8.93 12.49
N ARG A 30 4.65 10.02 13.15
CA ARG A 30 5.54 11.12 13.63
C ARG A 30 6.39 11.73 12.49
N SER A 31 5.75 12.00 11.35
CA SER A 31 6.28 12.85 10.27
C SER A 31 5.36 14.05 10.10
N ARG A 32 5.71 15.00 9.23
CA ARG A 32 4.89 16.17 8.91
C ARG A 32 3.46 15.79 8.50
N TYR A 33 3.31 14.69 7.73
CA TYR A 33 2.02 14.11 7.37
C TYR A 33 1.84 12.78 8.11
N PRO A 34 1.26 12.78 9.32
CA PRO A 34 1.14 11.58 10.14
C PRO A 34 0.17 10.58 9.52
N TRP A 35 0.60 9.32 9.46
CA TRP A 35 -0.30 8.21 9.13
C TRP A 35 -1.27 7.95 10.30
N PRO A 36 -2.59 7.86 10.07
CA PRO A 36 -3.54 7.57 11.13
C PRO A 36 -3.33 6.14 11.66
N PRO A 37 -3.37 5.93 13.00
CA PRO A 37 -3.16 4.61 13.59
C PRO A 37 -4.31 3.66 13.23
N ARG A 38 -3.97 2.40 12.94
CA ARG A 38 -4.92 1.30 12.64
C ARG A 38 -5.72 1.44 11.34
N PHE A 39 -5.16 2.10 10.32
CA PHE A 39 -5.68 2.04 8.94
C PHE A 39 -4.69 1.37 7.98
N PRO A 40 -4.49 0.03 8.11
CA PRO A 40 -3.76 -0.73 7.10
C PRO A 40 -4.46 -0.64 5.72
N ASP A 41 -5.80 -0.55 5.72
CA ASP A 41 -6.68 -0.54 4.54
C ASP A 41 -6.48 0.68 3.61
N LEU A 42 -5.68 1.66 4.03
CA LEU A 42 -5.37 2.82 3.21
C LEU A 42 -4.12 2.60 2.35
N THR A 43 -3.24 1.63 2.66
CA THR A 43 -2.07 1.43 1.79
C THR A 43 -2.46 0.76 0.48
N LEU A 44 -1.99 1.33 -0.63
CA LEU A 44 -2.19 0.78 -1.99
C LEU A 44 -1.77 -0.69 -2.07
N ALA A 45 -0.74 -1.05 -1.30
CA ALA A 45 -0.26 -2.41 -1.22
C ALA A 45 -1.31 -3.35 -0.60
N ASP A 46 -1.87 -2.94 0.55
CA ASP A 46 -2.79 -3.75 1.35
C ASP A 46 -4.17 -3.90 0.70
N PHE A 47 -4.80 -2.80 0.27
CA PHE A 47 -6.16 -2.89 -0.27
C PHE A 47 -6.24 -3.38 -1.72
N TRP A 48 -5.13 -3.31 -2.49
CA TRP A 48 -5.16 -3.63 -3.91
C TRP A 48 -4.05 -4.59 -4.33
N LEU A 49 -2.76 -4.20 -4.19
CA LEU A 49 -1.65 -4.93 -4.80
C LEU A 49 -1.56 -6.38 -4.33
N TRP A 50 -1.62 -6.62 -3.02
CA TRP A 50 -1.46 -7.97 -2.47
C TRP A 50 -2.64 -8.88 -2.83
N GLY A 51 -3.87 -8.36 -2.86
CA GLY A 51 -5.05 -9.10 -3.33
C GLY A 51 -4.92 -9.46 -4.81
N TYR A 52 -4.57 -8.47 -5.64
CA TYR A 52 -4.34 -8.65 -7.07
C TYR A 52 -3.26 -9.70 -7.35
N LEU A 53 -2.06 -9.54 -6.77
CA LEU A 53 -0.95 -10.45 -7.01
C LEU A 53 -1.26 -11.86 -6.53
N LYS A 54 -1.86 -12.04 -5.34
CA LYS A 54 -2.26 -13.37 -4.86
C LYS A 54 -3.21 -14.06 -5.85
N SER A 55 -4.23 -13.34 -6.34
CA SER A 55 -5.20 -13.90 -7.30
C SER A 55 -4.58 -14.35 -8.62
N ARG A 56 -3.42 -13.79 -8.99
CA ARG A 56 -2.72 -14.07 -10.25
C ARG A 56 -1.62 -15.10 -10.09
N VAL A 57 -0.80 -14.95 -9.05
CA VAL A 57 0.35 -15.81 -8.75
C VAL A 57 -0.10 -17.23 -8.41
N TYR A 58 -1.19 -17.39 -7.66
CA TYR A 58 -1.67 -18.72 -7.29
C TYR A 58 -2.34 -19.49 -8.45
N LEU A 59 -2.67 -18.84 -9.57
CA LEU A 59 -3.19 -19.54 -10.76
C LEU A 59 -2.14 -20.43 -11.42
N SER A 60 -0.86 -20.08 -11.34
CA SER A 60 0.22 -20.88 -11.94
C SER A 60 0.72 -22.01 -11.02
N GLY A 61 0.28 -22.05 -9.76
CA GLY A 61 0.66 -23.09 -8.80
C GLY A 61 2.18 -23.25 -8.61
N PRO A 62 2.95 -22.17 -8.31
CA PRO A 62 4.39 -22.26 -8.20
C PRO A 62 4.82 -23.25 -7.10
N SER A 63 5.72 -24.16 -7.46
CA SER A 63 6.15 -25.29 -6.63
C SER A 63 7.50 -25.07 -5.95
N SER A 64 8.21 -23.99 -6.31
CA SER A 64 9.50 -23.62 -5.74
C SER A 64 9.59 -22.14 -5.45
N LEU A 65 10.54 -21.75 -4.58
CA LEU A 65 10.80 -20.35 -4.28
C LEU A 65 11.27 -19.57 -5.52
N SER A 66 12.03 -20.20 -6.42
CA SER A 66 12.49 -19.54 -7.65
C SER A 66 11.29 -19.23 -8.56
N GLU A 67 10.46 -20.24 -8.79
CA GLU A 67 9.26 -20.11 -9.62
C GLU A 67 8.29 -19.06 -9.03
N LEU A 68 8.08 -19.07 -7.72
CA LEU A 68 7.26 -18.06 -7.05
C LEU A 68 7.79 -16.65 -7.30
N LYS A 69 9.10 -16.43 -7.17
CA LYS A 69 9.72 -15.12 -7.44
C LYS A 69 9.56 -14.70 -8.90
N ASP A 70 9.71 -15.62 -9.84
CA ASP A 70 9.62 -15.34 -11.27
C ASP A 70 8.18 -15.02 -11.69
N VAL A 71 7.20 -15.75 -11.16
CA VAL A 71 5.78 -15.46 -11.38
C VAL A 71 5.42 -14.10 -10.78
N ILE A 72 5.85 -13.78 -9.54
CA ILE A 72 5.61 -12.47 -8.94
C ILE A 72 6.18 -11.35 -9.84
N ARG A 73 7.43 -11.48 -10.31
CA ARG A 73 8.03 -10.48 -11.21
C ARG A 73 7.24 -10.33 -12.51
N ARG A 74 6.79 -11.43 -13.11
CA ARG A 74 5.99 -11.41 -14.33
C ARG A 74 4.64 -10.72 -14.12
N GLU A 75 3.92 -11.05 -13.05
CA GLU A 75 2.61 -10.44 -12.76
C GLU A 75 2.74 -8.98 -12.31
N VAL A 76 3.85 -8.57 -11.69
CA VAL A 76 4.14 -7.15 -11.41
C VAL A 76 4.41 -6.40 -12.72
N SER A 77 5.22 -6.96 -13.62
CA SER A 77 5.52 -6.35 -14.93
C SER A 77 4.30 -6.26 -15.85
N SER A 78 3.25 -7.05 -15.61
CA SER A 78 1.99 -6.99 -16.36
C SER A 78 1.01 -5.95 -15.84
N ILE A 79 1.31 -5.31 -14.70
CA ILE A 79 0.49 -4.22 -14.16
C ILE A 79 0.53 -3.03 -15.12
N ARG A 80 -0.62 -2.71 -15.69
CA ARG A 80 -0.79 -1.57 -16.61
C ARG A 80 -0.87 -0.26 -15.84
N SER A 81 -0.47 0.84 -16.49
CA SER A 81 -0.48 2.17 -15.89
C SER A 81 -1.88 2.64 -15.47
N ASP A 82 -2.93 2.25 -16.19
CA ASP A 82 -4.32 2.59 -15.87
C ASP A 82 -4.80 1.93 -14.57
N MET A 83 -4.32 0.71 -14.29
CA MET A 83 -4.59 0.02 -13.03
C MET A 83 -3.92 0.73 -11.85
N LEU A 84 -2.67 1.20 -12.04
CA LEU A 84 -1.98 1.99 -11.04
C LEU A 84 -2.68 3.33 -10.79
N HIS A 85 -3.08 4.04 -11.84
CA HIS A 85 -3.84 5.29 -11.70
C HIS A 85 -5.16 5.07 -10.97
N SER A 86 -5.88 3.99 -11.29
CA SER A 86 -7.13 3.62 -10.62
C SER A 86 -6.91 3.29 -9.14
N ALA A 87 -5.83 2.58 -8.80
CA ALA A 87 -5.48 2.29 -7.41
C ALA A 87 -5.20 3.59 -6.64
N VAL A 88 -4.41 4.51 -7.21
CA VAL A 88 -4.11 5.82 -6.61
C VAL A 88 -5.37 6.66 -6.44
N ALA A 89 -6.26 6.70 -7.44
CA ALA A 89 -7.55 7.38 -7.32
C ALA A 89 -8.41 6.76 -6.20
N GLY A 90 -8.43 5.43 -6.10
CA GLY A 90 -9.14 4.71 -5.06
C GLY A 90 -8.65 5.01 -3.63
N PHE A 91 -7.40 5.46 -3.46
CA PHE A 91 -6.92 5.97 -2.17
C PHE A 91 -7.63 7.27 -1.77
N VAL A 92 -7.81 8.20 -2.72
CA VAL A 92 -8.53 9.47 -2.47
C VAL A 92 -9.98 9.18 -2.08
N THR A 93 -10.67 8.30 -2.82
CA THR A 93 -12.05 7.89 -2.49
C THR A 93 -12.14 7.26 -1.10
N ARG A 94 -11.17 6.41 -0.73
CA ARG A 94 -11.11 5.83 0.63
C ARG A 94 -10.97 6.88 1.72
N LEU A 95 -10.13 7.89 1.51
CA LEU A 95 -9.98 9.01 2.46
C LEU A 95 -11.29 9.80 2.59
N GLU A 96 -11.98 10.06 1.49
CA GLU A 96 -13.28 10.76 1.50
C GLU A 96 -14.34 9.98 2.27
N CYS A 97 -14.38 8.65 2.15
CA CYS A 97 -15.30 7.80 2.90
C CYS A 97 -14.98 7.72 4.41
N LEU A 98 -13.72 7.93 4.81
CA LEU A 98 -13.34 7.91 6.23
C LEU A 98 -13.87 9.12 7.01
N LEU A 99 -14.06 10.26 6.35
CA LEU A 99 -14.57 11.50 6.95
C LEU A 99 -15.96 11.32 7.58
N PRO A 100 -16.99 10.81 6.87
CA PRO A 100 -18.31 10.56 7.46
C PRO A 100 -18.32 9.41 8.46
N CYS A 101 -17.36 8.47 8.38
CA CYS A 101 -17.29 7.31 9.29
C CYS A 101 -16.61 7.60 10.63
N GLY A 102 -16.16 8.84 10.88
CA GLY A 102 -15.41 9.18 12.09
C GLY A 102 -14.12 8.36 12.27
N GLY A 103 -13.56 7.83 11.18
CA GLY A 103 -12.42 6.91 11.23
C GLY A 103 -12.77 5.45 11.52
N GLY A 104 -13.99 4.98 11.24
CA GLY A 104 -14.33 3.55 11.22
C GLY A 104 -13.78 2.80 10.00
N HIS A 105 -13.96 1.48 9.96
CA HIS A 105 -13.64 0.65 8.78
C HIS A 105 -14.54 1.04 7.59
N VAL A 106 -13.98 1.18 6.38
CA VAL A 106 -14.72 1.63 5.19
C VAL A 106 -14.90 0.55 4.13
N GLU A 107 -14.37 -0.67 4.35
CA GLU A 107 -14.50 -1.77 3.39
C GLU A 107 -15.96 -2.07 3.03
N HIS A 108 -16.88 -1.98 4.01
CA HIS A 108 -18.31 -2.20 3.82
C HIS A 108 -19.03 -1.10 3.00
N ILE A 109 -18.37 0.03 2.75
CA ILE A 109 -18.92 1.18 2.02
C ILE A 109 -18.38 1.21 0.59
N LEU A 110 -17.25 0.55 0.35
CA LEU A 110 -16.49 0.59 -0.89
C LEU A 110 -16.59 -0.71 -1.70
N MET A 111 -17.46 -1.63 -1.28
CA MET A 111 -17.73 -2.91 -1.92
C MET A 111 -19.00 -2.86 -2.78
#